data_AF-A0A0S8IAP6-F1
#
_entry.id   AF-A0A0S8IAP6-F1
#
_cell.length_a   1.000
_cell.length_b   1.000
_cell.length_c   1.000
_cell.angle_alpha   90.00
_cell.angle_beta   90.00
_cell.angle_gamma   90.00
#
_symmetry.space_group_name_H-M   'P 1'
#
loop_
_entity.id
_entity.type
_entity.pdbx_description
1 polymer ?
#
loop_
_entity_poly.entity_id
_entity_poly.type
_entity_poly.pdbx_seq_one_letter_code
_entity_poly.pdbx_strand_id
1 'polypeptide(L)'
;MKTGKKRLGIIFGGRSSEHEVSIVSAKSILGVIDTSIYDVELIGITRQGGWLVGSDAKSLLEGKTITSRERLYIPATPREGRLALVTRQKDASFVRLLEKLDVVFPVLHGPYGEDGTIQGLLEMAGIPYVGAGVAASAVGMDKILMEDIFDANNLPTLESIHFTRKFWRKNRKTVFEVMQLRLGYPCFVKPANTGSSVGITKVHAQEGLEDAVDYAAEFDRKVLVQKGIDAREIECSVLGNDDPETSVPGEIVPSREFYDYNAKYVDGTSKLIIPAKLPKKTAKEIQELAVSAYKAIDCAGMARVDFFLERNTGYIYINEVNTIPGFTSISMYPKLWEVSGIPYPELVKKLIDLAFERFEDKANCKTTYTPPGK
;
A
#
# COMPACT_ATOMS: atom_id res chain seq x y z
N MET A 1 -21.72 16.52 26.94
CA MET A 1 -20.78 15.38 27.08
C MET A 1 -19.38 15.95 26.95
N LYS A 2 -18.44 15.63 27.85
CA LYS A 2 -17.06 16.14 27.72
C LYS A 2 -16.50 15.63 26.39
N THR A 3 -16.35 16.51 25.41
CA THR A 3 -15.76 16.21 24.11
C THR A 3 -14.26 15.97 24.32
N GLY A 4 -13.91 14.75 24.70
CA GLY A 4 -12.52 14.30 24.79
C GLY A 4 -11.89 14.24 23.40
N LYS A 5 -10.56 14.34 23.34
CA LYS A 5 -9.81 14.12 22.11
C LYS A 5 -10.08 12.71 21.58
N LYS A 6 -10.19 12.56 20.26
CA LYS A 6 -10.32 11.24 19.61
C LYS A 6 -9.01 10.48 19.75
N ARG A 7 -9.04 9.21 20.18
CA ARG A 7 -7.82 8.40 20.34
C ARG A 7 -7.42 7.76 19.01
N LEU A 8 -6.31 8.24 18.44
CA LEU A 8 -5.77 7.82 17.14
C LEU A 8 -4.59 6.85 17.36
N GLY A 9 -4.71 5.61 16.89
CA GLY A 9 -3.61 4.65 16.87
C GLY A 9 -2.80 4.76 15.58
N ILE A 10 -1.50 5.00 15.64
CA ILE A 10 -0.61 4.93 14.47
C ILE A 10 0.15 3.61 14.51
N ILE A 11 -0.12 2.72 13.55
CA ILE A 11 0.58 1.43 13.43
C ILE A 11 1.71 1.55 12.41
N PHE A 12 2.94 1.22 12.81
CA PHE A 12 4.14 1.38 11.96
C PHE A 12 5.23 0.32 12.23
N GLY A 13 6.27 0.30 11.40
CA GLY A 13 7.33 -0.70 11.36
C GLY A 13 6.95 -1.90 10.49
N GLY A 14 6.82 -3.07 11.12
CA GLY A 14 6.41 -4.31 10.46
C GLY A 14 7.57 -5.24 10.10
N ARG A 15 7.23 -6.38 9.50
CA ARG A 15 8.20 -7.43 9.10
C ARG A 15 8.71 -7.26 7.67
N SER A 16 8.10 -6.36 6.91
CA SER A 16 8.44 -6.06 5.52
C SER A 16 9.87 -5.53 5.36
N SER A 17 10.41 -5.63 4.15
CA SER A 17 11.63 -4.93 3.73
C SER A 17 11.50 -3.41 3.83
N GLU A 18 10.28 -2.88 3.92
CA GLU A 18 9.97 -1.44 3.97
C GLU A 18 9.77 -0.90 5.40
N HIS A 19 10.30 -1.62 6.40
CA HIS A 19 10.21 -1.28 7.83
C HIS A 19 10.69 0.15 8.14
N GLU A 20 11.83 0.56 7.58
CA GLU A 20 12.42 1.88 7.79
C GLU A 20 11.55 2.99 7.18
N VAL A 21 11.02 2.75 5.98
CA VAL A 21 10.12 3.68 5.29
C VAL A 21 8.87 3.90 6.12
N SER A 22 8.30 2.82 6.67
CA SER A 22 7.15 2.87 7.57
C SER A 22 7.42 3.74 8.82
N ILE A 23 8.59 3.61 9.44
CA ILE A 23 9.00 4.45 10.59
C ILE A 23 9.08 5.93 10.21
N VAL A 24 9.65 6.26 9.04
CA VAL A 24 9.78 7.65 8.58
C VAL A 24 8.42 8.26 8.21
N SER A 25 7.54 7.47 7.57
CA SER A 25 6.15 7.86 7.28
C SER A 25 5.39 8.15 8.58
N ALA A 26 5.53 7.30 9.60
CA ALA A 26 4.91 7.51 10.91
C ALA A 26 5.40 8.78 11.62
N LYS A 27 6.70 9.08 11.54
CA LYS A 27 7.26 10.37 12.03
C LYS A 27 6.65 11.57 11.31
N SER A 28 6.49 11.46 9.99
CA SER A 28 5.95 12.54 9.16
C SER A 28 4.50 12.85 9.54
N ILE A 29 3.69 11.81 9.72
CA ILE A 29 2.30 11.92 10.17
C ILE A 29 2.24 12.52 11.59
N LEU A 30 3.04 12.00 12.53
CA LEU A 30 3.08 12.51 13.90
C LEU A 30 3.47 14.01 13.96
N GLY A 31 4.32 14.46 13.04
CA GLY A 31 4.74 15.86 12.95
C GLY A 31 3.65 16.84 12.48
N VAL A 32 2.55 16.36 11.89
CA VAL A 32 1.47 17.21 11.35
C VAL A 32 0.10 16.96 11.97
N ILE A 33 -0.06 15.92 12.80
CA ILE A 33 -1.32 15.66 13.50
C ILE A 33 -1.65 16.81 14.47
N ASP A 34 -2.90 17.27 14.40
CA ASP A 34 -3.44 18.22 15.37
C ASP A 34 -3.72 17.53 16.72
N THR A 35 -2.74 17.65 17.63
CA THR A 35 -2.84 17.10 18.99
C THR A 35 -3.87 17.81 19.86
N SER A 36 -4.49 18.91 19.43
CA SER A 36 -5.65 19.50 20.13
C SER A 36 -6.92 18.68 19.89
N ILE A 37 -7.00 17.96 18.77
CA ILE A 37 -8.14 17.12 18.35
C ILE A 37 -7.90 15.65 18.68
N TYR A 38 -6.66 15.17 18.50
CA TYR A 38 -6.31 13.75 18.63
C TYR A 38 -5.39 13.47 19.82
N ASP A 39 -5.69 12.38 20.54
CA ASP A 39 -4.76 11.74 21.48
C ASP A 39 -4.08 10.56 20.78
N VAL A 40 -2.76 10.63 20.59
CA VAL A 40 -2.05 9.71 19.69
C VAL A 40 -1.41 8.56 20.48
N GLU A 41 -1.81 7.33 20.16
CA GLU A 41 -1.16 6.11 20.61
C GLU A 41 -0.24 5.56 19.50
N LEU A 42 1.05 5.41 19.81
CA LEU A 42 2.03 4.83 18.89
C LEU A 42 2.06 3.31 19.07
N ILE A 43 1.87 2.58 17.97
CA ILE A 43 1.85 1.12 17.94
C ILE A 43 2.94 0.63 16.99
N GLY A 44 4.09 0.27 17.53
CA GLY A 44 5.24 -0.16 16.75
C GLY A 44 5.27 -1.68 16.56
N ILE A 45 5.57 -2.17 15.36
CA ILE A 45 5.78 -3.60 15.08
C ILE A 45 7.25 -3.82 14.71
N THR A 46 7.95 -4.69 15.42
CA THR A 46 9.36 -5.01 15.12
C THR A 46 9.49 -5.89 13.87
N ARG A 47 10.72 -6.02 13.35
CA ARG A 47 11.03 -6.96 12.25
C ARG A 47 10.69 -8.42 12.54
N GLN A 48 10.65 -8.79 13.82
CA GLN A 48 10.23 -10.13 14.27
C GLN A 48 8.71 -10.25 14.47
N GLY A 49 7.94 -9.18 14.20
CA GLY A 49 6.49 -9.13 14.35
C GLY A 49 6.02 -8.87 15.77
N GLY A 50 6.89 -8.42 16.68
CA GLY A 50 6.50 -8.07 18.05
C GLY A 50 5.86 -6.70 18.10
N TRP A 51 4.65 -6.59 18.66
CA TRP A 51 3.93 -5.32 18.79
C TRP A 51 4.26 -4.62 20.12
N LEU A 52 4.44 -3.31 20.05
CA LEU A 52 4.94 -2.42 21.10
C LEU A 52 4.01 -1.21 21.27
N VAL A 53 3.96 -0.66 22.48
CA VAL A 53 3.24 0.59 22.82
C VAL A 53 4.08 1.46 23.75
N GLY A 54 3.61 2.68 24.05
CA GLY A 54 4.24 3.55 25.04
C GLY A 54 5.70 3.87 24.73
N SER A 55 6.60 3.69 25.71
CA SER A 55 8.02 4.01 25.57
C SER A 55 8.77 3.13 24.57
N ASP A 56 8.34 1.89 24.37
CA ASP A 56 9.00 0.98 23.42
C ASP A 56 8.65 1.33 21.98
N ALA A 57 7.39 1.70 21.71
CA ALA A 57 7.01 2.21 20.40
C ALA A 57 7.75 3.52 20.07
N LYS A 58 7.89 4.43 21.04
CA LYS A 58 8.72 5.64 20.89
C LYS A 58 10.19 5.31 20.61
N SER A 59 10.75 4.35 21.35
CA SER A 59 12.12 3.87 21.12
C SER A 59 12.30 3.30 19.72
N LEU A 60 11.35 2.50 19.22
CA LEU A 60 11.37 1.99 17.85
C LEU A 60 11.34 3.14 16.83
N LEU A 61 10.45 4.12 17.02
CA LEU A 61 10.36 5.29 16.16
C LEU A 61 11.72 6.03 16.11
N GLU A 62 12.39 6.18 17.24
CA GLU A 62 13.69 6.86 17.36
C GLU A 62 14.91 6.01 16.95
N GLY A 63 14.72 4.73 16.62
CA GLY A 63 15.82 3.81 16.31
C GLY A 63 16.66 3.40 17.54
N LYS A 64 16.07 3.44 18.73
CA LYS A 64 16.71 3.08 20.01
C LYS A 64 16.44 1.62 20.38
N THR A 65 17.29 1.07 21.24
CA THR A 65 17.16 -0.29 21.78
C THR A 65 15.87 -0.47 22.58
N ILE A 66 15.12 -1.52 22.26
CA ILE A 66 13.89 -1.92 22.99
C ILE A 66 14.27 -2.92 24.07
N THR A 67 13.89 -2.66 25.32
CA THR A 67 14.30 -3.48 26.47
C THR A 67 13.14 -4.23 27.15
N SER A 68 11.90 -3.91 26.79
CA SER A 68 10.71 -4.48 27.42
C SER A 68 10.38 -5.90 26.98
N ARG A 69 9.71 -6.64 27.88
CA ARG A 69 9.14 -7.97 27.64
C ARG A 69 7.63 -7.93 27.38
N GLU A 70 7.02 -6.74 27.36
CA GLU A 70 5.60 -6.59 27.10
C GLU A 70 5.28 -6.88 25.64
N ARG A 71 4.10 -7.47 25.41
CA ARG A 71 3.58 -7.75 24.07
C ARG A 71 2.18 -7.19 23.95
N LEU A 72 1.95 -6.41 22.91
CA LEU A 72 0.63 -5.91 22.57
C LEU A 72 -0.09 -6.88 21.63
N TYR A 73 -1.40 -6.98 21.79
CA TYR A 73 -2.29 -7.68 20.87
C TYR A 73 -3.54 -6.84 20.63
N ILE A 74 -4.17 -7.05 19.48
CA ILE A 74 -5.53 -6.57 19.22
C ILE A 74 -6.46 -7.78 19.34
N PRO A 75 -7.29 -7.87 20.39
CA PRO A 75 -8.32 -8.89 20.46
C PRO A 75 -9.29 -8.74 19.30
N ALA A 76 -9.55 -9.83 18.58
CA ALA A 76 -10.58 -9.91 17.55
C ALA A 76 -11.98 -10.01 18.20
N THR A 77 -12.26 -9.14 19.17
CA THR A 77 -13.54 -9.05 19.88
C THR A 77 -14.34 -7.91 19.26
N PRO A 78 -15.40 -8.20 18.48
CA PRO A 78 -16.19 -7.17 17.83
C PRO A 78 -16.73 -6.16 18.86
N ARG A 79 -16.67 -4.87 18.52
CA ARG A 79 -17.23 -3.71 19.26
C ARG A 79 -16.43 -3.19 20.46
N GLU A 80 -15.38 -3.88 20.90
CA GLU A 80 -14.53 -3.34 21.97
C GLU A 80 -13.51 -2.34 21.43
N GLY A 81 -12.87 -2.63 20.29
CA GLY A 81 -11.88 -1.77 19.66
C GLY A 81 -10.69 -1.42 20.56
N ARG A 82 -10.35 -2.32 21.50
CA ARG A 82 -9.32 -2.11 22.52
C ARG A 82 -8.05 -2.87 22.18
N LEU A 83 -6.94 -2.40 22.73
CA LEU A 83 -5.68 -3.13 22.73
C LEU A 83 -5.56 -3.95 24.02
N ALA A 84 -4.95 -5.13 23.93
CA ALA A 84 -4.62 -5.96 25.08
C ALA A 84 -3.11 -6.01 25.28
N LEU A 85 -2.63 -5.45 26.39
CA LEU A 85 -1.24 -5.54 26.81
C LEU A 85 -1.05 -6.80 27.63
N VAL A 86 -0.14 -7.66 27.20
CA VAL A 86 0.23 -8.90 27.89
C VAL A 86 1.63 -8.77 28.46
N THR A 87 1.74 -8.82 29.77
CA THR A 87 3.01 -8.77 30.50
C THR A 87 3.32 -10.14 31.07
N ARG A 88 4.41 -10.75 30.62
CA ARG A 88 4.91 -12.03 31.18
C ARG A 88 5.82 -11.77 32.37
N GLN A 89 5.48 -12.34 33.52
CA GLN A 89 6.31 -12.32 34.72
C GLN A 89 6.51 -13.76 35.21
N LYS A 90 7.76 -14.26 35.15
CA LYS A 90 8.15 -15.63 35.55
C LYS A 90 7.15 -16.70 35.11
N ASP A 91 6.22 -17.09 35.98
CA ASP A 91 5.26 -18.20 35.80
C ASP A 91 3.81 -17.73 35.51
N ALA A 92 3.58 -16.42 35.37
CA ALA A 92 2.26 -15.84 35.13
C ALA A 92 2.26 -14.84 33.96
N SER A 93 1.10 -14.74 33.30
CA SER A 93 0.83 -13.71 32.29
C SER A 93 -0.32 -12.84 32.76
N PHE A 94 -0.10 -11.53 32.76
CA PHE A 94 -1.11 -10.54 33.11
C PHE A 94 -1.63 -9.88 31.84
N VAL A 95 -2.96 -9.76 31.71
CA VAL A 95 -3.60 -9.10 30.58
C VAL A 95 -4.27 -7.82 31.07
N ARG A 96 -3.90 -6.70 30.46
CA ARG A 96 -4.53 -5.39 30.71
C ARG A 96 -5.12 -4.88 29.41
N LEU A 97 -6.43 -4.60 29.41
CA LEU A 97 -7.05 -3.87 28.32
C LEU A 97 -6.68 -2.39 28.42
N LEU A 98 -6.17 -1.83 27.33
CA LEU A 98 -5.96 -0.39 27.17
C LEU A 98 -7.29 0.28 26.79
N GLU A 99 -7.29 1.61 26.75
CA GLU A 99 -8.47 2.34 26.29
C GLU A 99 -8.76 2.04 24.82
N LYS A 100 -10.00 2.30 24.43
CA LYS A 100 -10.48 2.09 23.08
C LYS A 100 -9.78 3.06 22.12
N LEU A 101 -9.42 2.56 20.94
CA LEU A 101 -9.02 3.41 19.83
C LEU A 101 -10.27 3.84 19.06
N ASP A 102 -10.37 5.13 18.75
CA ASP A 102 -11.46 5.65 17.92
C ASP A 102 -11.16 5.44 16.43
N VAL A 103 -9.88 5.45 16.04
CA VAL A 103 -9.44 5.23 14.67
C VAL A 103 -7.99 4.77 14.64
N VAL A 104 -7.62 4.00 13.63
CA VAL A 104 -6.25 3.57 13.35
C VAL A 104 -5.77 4.12 12.01
N PHE A 105 -4.55 4.65 11.99
CA PHE A 105 -3.82 4.96 10.76
C PHE A 105 -2.74 3.87 10.57
N PRO A 106 -2.97 2.87 9.71
CA PRO A 106 -1.95 1.88 9.38
C PRO A 106 -0.96 2.51 8.40
N VAL A 107 0.30 2.57 8.80
CA VAL A 107 1.41 3.13 8.02
C VAL A 107 2.42 2.02 7.73
N LEU A 108 1.94 0.83 7.36
CA LEU A 108 2.75 -0.35 7.10
C LEU A 108 2.86 -0.55 5.59
N HIS A 109 4.07 -0.52 5.05
CA HIS A 109 4.33 -0.73 3.63
C HIS A 109 4.69 -2.20 3.35
N GLY A 110 4.23 -2.72 2.22
CA GLY A 110 4.50 -4.09 1.78
C GLY A 110 3.65 -5.16 2.51
N PRO A 111 4.13 -6.42 2.53
CA PRO A 111 3.41 -7.52 3.17
C PRO A 111 3.08 -7.23 4.64
N TYR A 112 1.95 -7.77 5.09
CA TYR A 112 1.31 -7.53 6.39
C TYR A 112 0.67 -6.14 6.58
N GLY A 113 0.89 -5.20 5.66
CA GLY A 113 0.39 -3.83 5.72
C GLY A 113 -0.57 -3.52 4.57
N GLU A 114 -0.09 -3.69 3.34
CA GLU A 114 -0.80 -3.37 2.11
C GLU A 114 -1.59 -4.56 1.54
N ASP A 115 -1.50 -5.75 2.14
CA ASP A 115 -2.03 -7.02 1.61
C ASP A 115 -3.40 -7.43 2.20
N GLY A 116 -4.04 -6.55 2.98
CA GLY A 116 -5.37 -6.80 3.57
C GLY A 116 -5.33 -7.50 4.93
N THR A 117 -4.17 -7.96 5.39
CA THR A 117 -4.08 -8.74 6.64
C THR A 117 -4.32 -7.89 7.90
N ILE A 118 -3.68 -6.72 8.00
CA ILE A 118 -3.92 -5.79 9.11
C ILE A 118 -5.34 -5.22 9.06
N GLN A 119 -5.84 -4.94 7.86
CA GLN A 119 -7.22 -4.49 7.64
C GLN A 119 -8.19 -5.53 8.19
N GLY A 120 -7.99 -6.82 7.89
CA GLY A 120 -8.84 -7.91 8.40
C GLY A 120 -8.84 -7.99 9.93
N LEU A 121 -7.70 -7.75 10.59
CA LEU A 121 -7.63 -7.68 12.05
C LEU A 121 -8.45 -6.50 12.59
N LEU A 122 -8.33 -5.31 11.98
CA LEU A 122 -9.05 -4.11 12.40
C LEU A 122 -10.57 -4.24 12.16
N GLU A 123 -10.96 -4.90 11.08
CA GLU A 123 -12.36 -5.26 10.79
C GLU A 123 -12.95 -6.14 11.90
N MET A 124 -12.24 -7.21 12.28
CA MET A 124 -12.69 -8.12 13.34
C MET A 124 -12.71 -7.44 14.73
N ALA A 125 -11.81 -6.49 14.97
CA ALA A 125 -11.78 -5.70 16.20
C ALA A 125 -12.86 -4.58 16.23
N GLY A 126 -13.51 -4.30 15.10
CA GLY A 126 -14.48 -3.22 14.97
C GLY A 126 -13.85 -1.83 15.17
N ILE A 127 -12.65 -1.63 14.62
CA ILE A 127 -11.89 -0.37 14.73
C ILE A 127 -11.92 0.33 13.35
N PRO A 128 -12.37 1.60 13.26
CA PRO A 128 -12.22 2.40 12.03
C PRO A 128 -10.75 2.53 11.63
N TYR A 129 -10.44 2.46 10.35
CA TYR A 129 -9.06 2.57 9.88
C TYR A 129 -8.93 3.36 8.57
N VAL A 130 -7.82 4.09 8.47
CA VAL A 130 -7.46 4.88 7.29
C VAL A 130 -7.01 3.98 6.15
N GLY A 131 -7.46 4.30 4.92
CA GLY A 131 -7.02 3.66 3.69
C GLY A 131 -7.95 2.55 3.21
N ALA A 132 -7.43 1.77 2.25
CA ALA A 132 -8.19 0.77 1.52
C ALA A 132 -8.69 -0.38 2.42
N GLY A 133 -9.82 -0.99 2.04
CA GLY A 133 -10.37 -2.16 2.72
C GLY A 133 -9.60 -3.46 2.41
N VAL A 134 -10.01 -4.57 3.05
CA VAL A 134 -9.35 -5.88 2.90
C VAL A 134 -9.21 -6.32 1.44
N ALA A 135 -10.28 -6.23 0.66
CA ALA A 135 -10.28 -6.68 -0.74
C ALA A 135 -9.36 -5.82 -1.60
N ALA A 136 -9.52 -4.49 -1.55
CA ALA A 136 -8.69 -3.55 -2.29
C ALA A 136 -7.20 -3.65 -1.94
N SER A 137 -6.86 -3.78 -0.66
CA SER A 137 -5.47 -4.03 -0.22
C SER A 137 -4.93 -5.33 -0.80
N ALA A 138 -5.65 -6.45 -0.64
CA ALA A 138 -5.20 -7.74 -1.18
C ALA A 138 -5.02 -7.72 -2.71
N VAL A 139 -5.93 -7.05 -3.43
CA VAL A 139 -5.85 -6.87 -4.88
C VAL A 139 -4.68 -5.96 -5.25
N GLY A 140 -4.53 -4.80 -4.61
CA GLY A 140 -3.46 -3.85 -4.90
C GLY A 140 -2.05 -4.41 -4.66
N MET A 141 -1.91 -5.36 -3.74
CA MET A 141 -0.64 -6.05 -3.51
C MET A 141 -0.33 -7.13 -4.57
N ASP A 142 -1.35 -7.87 -5.01
CA ASP A 142 -1.17 -9.00 -5.92
C ASP A 142 -1.29 -8.56 -7.38
N LYS A 143 -0.15 -8.33 -8.04
CA LYS A 143 -0.10 -7.81 -9.41
C LYS A 143 -0.93 -8.61 -10.41
N ILE A 144 -1.06 -9.92 -10.20
CA ILE A 144 -1.84 -10.79 -11.09
C ILE A 144 -3.33 -10.54 -10.88
N LEU A 145 -3.80 -10.49 -9.63
CA LEU A 145 -5.22 -10.22 -9.36
C LEU A 145 -5.62 -8.80 -9.79
N MET A 146 -4.71 -7.85 -9.62
CA MET A 146 -4.91 -6.48 -10.09
C MET A 146 -5.04 -6.43 -11.62
N GLU A 147 -4.15 -7.10 -12.37
CA GLU A 147 -4.27 -7.21 -13.84
C GLU A 147 -5.57 -7.90 -14.26
N ASP A 148 -5.95 -9.01 -13.62
CA ASP A 148 -7.22 -9.72 -13.92
C ASP A 148 -8.44 -8.81 -13.72
N ILE A 149 -8.44 -7.96 -12.67
CA ILE A 149 -9.52 -6.99 -12.41
C ILE A 149 -9.49 -5.84 -13.42
N PHE A 150 -8.32 -5.34 -13.79
CA PHE A 150 -8.19 -4.29 -14.79
C PHE A 150 -8.67 -4.77 -16.17
N ASP A 151 -8.29 -5.98 -16.57
CA ASP A 151 -8.73 -6.60 -17.81
C ASP A 151 -10.25 -6.79 -17.83
N ALA A 152 -10.84 -7.27 -16.73
CA ALA A 152 -12.30 -7.42 -16.59
C ALA A 152 -13.06 -6.09 -16.70
N ASN A 153 -12.39 -4.97 -16.39
CA ASN A 153 -12.94 -3.61 -16.50
C ASN A 153 -12.49 -2.86 -17.76
N ASN A 154 -11.81 -3.53 -18.70
CA ASN A 154 -11.26 -2.94 -19.93
C ASN A 154 -10.31 -1.76 -19.67
N LEU A 155 -9.54 -1.82 -18.59
CA LEU A 155 -8.52 -0.84 -18.28
C LEU A 155 -7.21 -1.18 -19.02
N PRO A 156 -6.50 -0.18 -19.56
CA PRO A 156 -5.33 -0.44 -20.40
C PRO A 156 -4.14 -0.89 -19.54
N THR A 157 -3.75 -2.15 -19.62
CA THR A 157 -2.57 -2.73 -18.98
C THR A 157 -1.57 -3.20 -20.03
N LEU A 158 -0.30 -3.38 -19.63
CA LEU A 158 0.68 -4.01 -20.50
C LEU A 158 0.45 -5.51 -20.53
N GLU A 159 0.65 -6.11 -21.71
CA GLU A 159 0.54 -7.56 -21.85
C GLU A 159 1.52 -8.26 -20.90
N SER A 160 1.00 -9.29 -20.24
CA SER A 160 1.75 -10.10 -19.28
C SER A 160 1.43 -11.60 -19.42
N ILE A 161 2.30 -12.42 -18.84
CA ILE A 161 2.03 -13.82 -18.54
C ILE A 161 2.42 -14.09 -17.10
N HIS A 162 1.72 -15.02 -16.44
CA HIS A 162 2.07 -15.41 -15.08
C HIS A 162 2.04 -16.92 -14.90
N PHE A 163 2.78 -17.41 -13.93
CA PHE A 163 2.85 -18.83 -13.60
C PHE A 163 3.29 -19.03 -12.15
N THR A 164 3.01 -20.21 -11.62
CA THR A 164 3.51 -20.59 -10.29
C THR A 164 4.94 -21.11 -10.38
N ARG A 165 5.73 -20.92 -9.32
CA ARG A 165 7.07 -21.52 -9.16
C ARG A 165 7.07 -23.03 -9.38
N LYS A 166 5.98 -23.71 -9.00
CA LYS A 166 5.81 -25.16 -9.23
C LYS A 166 5.66 -25.47 -10.72
N PHE A 167 4.91 -24.66 -11.46
CA PHE A 167 4.76 -24.79 -12.91
C PHE A 167 6.08 -24.51 -13.61
N TRP A 168 6.77 -23.42 -13.24
CA TRP A 168 8.10 -23.07 -13.76
C TRP A 168 9.09 -24.23 -13.66
N ARG A 169 9.25 -24.81 -12.47
CA ARG A 169 10.17 -25.95 -12.24
C ARG A 169 9.90 -27.17 -13.11
N LYS A 170 8.66 -27.35 -13.59
CA LYS A 170 8.26 -28.49 -14.43
C LYS A 170 8.26 -28.19 -15.92
N ASN A 171 7.97 -26.94 -16.31
CA ASN A 171 7.60 -26.57 -17.67
C ASN A 171 8.40 -25.36 -18.19
N ARG A 172 9.69 -25.25 -17.86
CA ARG A 172 10.56 -24.13 -18.25
C ARG A 172 10.48 -23.82 -19.75
N LYS A 173 10.61 -24.84 -20.61
CA LYS A 173 10.55 -24.69 -22.08
C LYS A 173 9.24 -24.04 -22.55
N THR A 174 8.11 -24.46 -22.00
CA THR A 174 6.80 -23.89 -22.33
C THR A 174 6.71 -22.41 -21.92
N VAL A 175 7.20 -22.07 -20.73
CA VAL A 175 7.23 -20.67 -20.27
C VAL A 175 8.08 -19.81 -21.21
N PHE A 176 9.26 -20.29 -21.63
CA PHE A 176 10.11 -19.60 -22.60
C PHE A 176 9.41 -19.35 -23.94
N GLU A 177 8.81 -20.39 -24.51
CA GLU A 177 8.11 -20.30 -25.80
C GLU A 177 6.95 -19.31 -25.74
N VAL A 178 6.11 -19.39 -24.69
CA VAL A 178 4.98 -18.46 -24.50
C VAL A 178 5.47 -17.02 -24.31
N MET A 179 6.53 -16.81 -23.52
CA MET A 179 7.09 -15.48 -23.29
C MET A 179 7.61 -14.88 -24.59
N GLN A 180 8.37 -15.66 -25.38
CA GLN A 180 8.95 -15.19 -26.64
C GLN A 180 7.87 -14.86 -27.68
N LEU A 181 6.82 -15.68 -27.76
CA LEU A 181 5.73 -15.48 -28.73
C LEU A 181 4.85 -14.28 -28.38
N ARG A 182 4.59 -14.01 -27.09
CA ARG A 182 3.64 -12.99 -26.66
C ARG A 182 4.29 -11.65 -26.31
N LEU A 183 5.39 -11.67 -25.57
CA LEU A 183 5.94 -10.47 -24.94
C LEU A 183 7.17 -9.93 -25.69
N GLY A 184 8.07 -10.84 -26.08
CA GLY A 184 9.38 -10.47 -26.62
C GLY A 184 10.30 -9.81 -25.58
N TYR A 185 11.29 -9.06 -26.04
CA TYR A 185 12.25 -8.33 -25.21
C TYR A 185 12.29 -6.83 -25.56
N PRO A 186 12.59 -5.95 -24.59
CA PRO A 186 12.83 -6.26 -23.18
C PRO A 186 11.54 -6.67 -22.47
N CYS A 187 11.66 -7.45 -21.39
CA CYS A 187 10.54 -7.79 -20.51
C CYS A 187 10.95 -7.61 -19.04
N PHE A 188 9.96 -7.47 -18.16
CA PHE A 188 10.17 -7.39 -16.72
C PHE A 188 9.67 -8.65 -16.05
N VAL A 189 10.54 -9.31 -15.29
CA VAL A 189 10.17 -10.44 -14.43
C VAL A 189 9.97 -9.91 -13.01
N LYS A 190 8.80 -10.18 -12.43
CA LYS A 190 8.35 -9.60 -11.16
C LYS A 190 7.76 -10.70 -10.25
N PRO A 191 8.04 -10.71 -8.94
CA PRO A 191 7.22 -11.45 -7.98
C PRO A 191 5.83 -10.80 -7.91
N ALA A 192 4.79 -11.62 -7.74
CA ALA A 192 3.42 -11.08 -7.76
C ALA A 192 3.14 -10.17 -6.55
N ASN A 193 3.62 -10.52 -5.35
CA ASN A 193 3.24 -9.90 -4.06
C ASN A 193 4.40 -9.17 -3.35
N THR A 194 5.25 -8.46 -4.10
CA THR A 194 6.32 -7.61 -3.52
C THR A 194 6.13 -6.14 -3.86
N GLY A 195 6.45 -5.26 -2.89
CA GLY A 195 6.56 -3.82 -3.09
C GLY A 195 7.99 -3.38 -3.43
N SER A 196 8.17 -2.08 -3.68
CA SER A 196 9.48 -1.41 -3.77
C SER A 196 10.51 -2.04 -4.73
N SER A 197 10.02 -2.64 -5.81
CA SER A 197 10.84 -3.23 -6.88
C SER A 197 11.76 -4.39 -6.43
N VAL A 198 11.51 -4.97 -5.26
CA VAL A 198 12.29 -6.12 -4.75
C VAL A 198 11.95 -7.37 -5.55
N GLY A 199 13.00 -8.06 -6.02
CA GLY A 199 12.87 -9.27 -6.83
C GLY A 199 12.56 -9.00 -8.32
N ILE A 200 12.53 -7.74 -8.76
CA ILE A 200 12.23 -7.37 -10.14
C ILE A 200 13.52 -7.30 -10.97
N THR A 201 13.49 -7.93 -12.15
CA THR A 201 14.58 -7.89 -13.12
C THR A 201 14.08 -7.49 -14.50
N LYS A 202 14.74 -6.52 -15.13
CA LYS A 202 14.55 -6.21 -16.56
C LYS A 202 15.46 -7.11 -17.39
N VAL A 203 14.87 -7.86 -18.31
CA VAL A 203 15.56 -8.84 -19.14
C VAL A 203 15.58 -8.36 -20.57
N HIS A 204 16.78 -8.26 -21.16
CA HIS A 204 16.99 -7.74 -22.52
C HIS A 204 17.10 -8.83 -23.58
N ALA A 205 17.40 -10.07 -23.17
CA ALA A 205 17.61 -11.20 -24.04
C ALA A 205 17.37 -12.52 -23.28
N GLN A 206 17.25 -13.61 -24.03
CA GLN A 206 16.83 -14.91 -23.49
C GLN A 206 17.77 -15.47 -22.42
N GLU A 207 19.06 -15.16 -22.52
CA GLU A 207 20.09 -15.68 -21.61
C GLU A 207 19.87 -15.25 -20.16
N GLY A 208 19.25 -14.09 -19.92
CA GLY A 208 19.00 -13.57 -18.57
C GLY A 208 17.66 -13.98 -17.96
N LEU A 209 16.79 -14.64 -18.72
CA LEU A 209 15.41 -14.88 -18.31
C LEU A 209 15.29 -15.99 -17.25
N GLU A 210 16.08 -17.05 -17.36
CA GLU A 210 16.06 -18.15 -16.38
C GLU A 210 16.42 -17.65 -14.98
N ASP A 211 17.54 -16.95 -14.87
CA ASP A 211 18.05 -16.39 -13.62
C ASP A 211 17.08 -15.35 -13.04
N ALA A 212 16.48 -14.52 -13.90
CA ALA A 212 15.49 -13.53 -13.48
C ALA A 212 14.23 -14.20 -12.87
N VAL A 213 13.75 -15.28 -13.47
CA VAL A 213 12.58 -16.04 -12.96
C VAL A 213 12.93 -16.77 -11.67
N ASP A 214 14.11 -17.41 -11.60
CA ASP A 214 14.55 -18.09 -10.39
C ASP A 214 14.74 -17.09 -9.22
N TYR A 215 15.29 -15.90 -9.47
CA TYR A 215 15.41 -14.81 -8.50
C TYR A 215 14.05 -14.30 -8.01
N ALA A 216 13.12 -13.99 -8.92
CA ALA A 216 11.77 -13.56 -8.54
C ALA A 216 11.04 -14.64 -7.70
N ALA A 217 11.29 -15.91 -8.02
CA ALA A 217 10.72 -17.06 -7.32
C ALA A 217 11.29 -17.32 -5.92
N GLU A 218 12.33 -16.59 -5.50
CA GLU A 218 12.81 -16.56 -4.10
C GLU A 218 11.86 -15.73 -3.22
N PHE A 219 11.25 -14.69 -3.77
CA PHE A 219 10.37 -13.77 -3.04
C PHE A 219 8.90 -14.14 -3.09
N ASP A 220 8.47 -14.88 -4.12
CA ASP A 220 7.07 -15.31 -4.25
C ASP A 220 6.94 -16.69 -4.94
N ARG A 221 5.86 -17.40 -4.62
CA ARG A 221 5.42 -18.60 -5.34
C ARG A 221 4.75 -18.29 -6.69
N LYS A 222 4.32 -17.06 -6.94
CA LYS A 222 3.78 -16.60 -8.23
C LYS A 222 4.72 -15.59 -8.87
N VAL A 223 5.02 -15.77 -10.15
CA VAL A 223 5.87 -14.88 -10.94
C VAL A 223 5.08 -14.36 -12.12
N LEU A 224 5.24 -13.06 -12.39
CA LEU A 224 4.68 -12.33 -13.51
C LEU A 224 5.83 -11.95 -14.45
N VAL A 225 5.64 -12.11 -15.76
CA VAL A 225 6.51 -11.54 -16.79
C VAL A 225 5.67 -10.60 -17.62
N GLN A 226 6.09 -9.34 -17.71
CA GLN A 226 5.36 -8.27 -18.38
C GLN A 226 6.20 -7.66 -19.49
N LYS A 227 5.57 -7.26 -20.60
CA LYS A 227 6.25 -6.59 -21.71
C LYS A 227 6.93 -5.30 -21.23
N GLY A 228 8.17 -5.08 -21.65
CA GLY A 228 8.89 -3.83 -21.42
C GLY A 228 8.67 -2.85 -22.57
N ILE A 229 8.41 -1.59 -22.25
CA ILE A 229 8.23 -0.50 -23.22
C ILE A 229 9.09 0.71 -22.85
N ASP A 230 9.35 1.61 -23.81
CA ASP A 230 9.95 2.92 -23.55
C ASP A 230 8.85 3.92 -23.17
N ALA A 231 8.78 4.19 -21.87
CA ALA A 231 7.73 5.01 -21.29
C ALA A 231 8.27 6.03 -20.27
N ARG A 232 7.43 7.02 -20.00
CA ARG A 232 7.55 7.89 -18.81
C ARG A 232 6.74 7.26 -17.68
N GLU A 233 7.26 7.33 -16.46
CA GLU A 233 6.55 6.92 -15.24
C GLU A 233 5.77 8.11 -14.70
N ILE A 234 4.45 8.02 -14.77
CA ILE A 234 3.52 9.06 -14.29
C ILE A 234 2.76 8.51 -13.09
N GLU A 235 2.63 9.29 -12.03
CA GLU A 235 1.89 8.92 -10.83
C GLU A 235 0.74 9.91 -10.59
N CYS A 236 -0.43 9.42 -10.17
CA CYS A 236 -1.59 10.22 -9.81
C CYS A 236 -2.13 9.78 -8.45
N SER A 237 -2.26 10.71 -7.50
CA SER A 237 -2.89 10.43 -6.21
C SER A 237 -4.41 10.48 -6.31
N VAL A 238 -5.08 9.55 -5.64
CA VAL A 238 -6.53 9.47 -5.51
C VAL A 238 -6.91 9.47 -4.03
N LEU A 239 -7.90 10.28 -3.66
CA LEU A 239 -8.39 10.49 -2.28
C LEU A 239 -9.91 10.43 -2.26
N GLY A 240 -10.50 9.64 -1.37
CA GLY A 240 -11.95 9.59 -1.17
C GLY A 240 -12.47 8.20 -0.87
N ASN A 241 -13.78 8.08 -0.72
CA ASN A 241 -14.51 6.81 -0.65
C ASN A 241 -15.29 6.64 -1.97
N ASP A 242 -16.60 6.89 -1.97
CA ASP A 242 -17.49 6.69 -3.13
C ASP A 242 -17.29 7.73 -4.26
N ASP A 243 -16.93 8.96 -3.86
CA ASP A 243 -16.66 10.11 -4.72
C ASP A 243 -15.16 10.48 -4.69
N PRO A 244 -14.26 9.66 -5.29
CA PRO A 244 -12.83 9.92 -5.24
C PRO A 244 -12.43 11.12 -6.10
N GLU A 245 -11.57 11.97 -5.54
CA GLU A 245 -10.90 13.08 -6.20
C GLU A 245 -9.46 12.69 -6.60
N THR A 246 -8.92 13.34 -7.62
CA THR A 246 -7.54 13.13 -8.09
C THR A 246 -6.69 14.37 -7.94
N SER A 247 -5.42 14.18 -7.58
CA SER A 247 -4.41 15.23 -7.69
C SER A 247 -4.06 15.55 -9.14
N VAL A 248 -3.23 16.56 -9.37
CA VAL A 248 -2.46 16.67 -10.62
C VAL A 248 -1.54 15.44 -10.80
N PRO A 249 -1.26 14.99 -12.04
CA PRO A 249 -0.25 13.96 -12.27
C PRO A 249 1.17 14.50 -12.00
N GLY A 250 2.04 13.66 -11.45
CA GLY A 250 3.48 13.91 -11.33
C GLY A 250 4.30 12.89 -12.12
N GLU A 251 5.54 13.21 -12.41
CA GLU A 251 6.45 12.31 -13.13
C GLU A 251 7.66 11.98 -12.27
N ILE A 252 8.02 10.70 -12.28
CA ILE A 252 9.27 10.21 -11.73
C ILE A 252 10.27 10.04 -12.86
N VAL A 253 11.40 10.73 -12.75
CA VAL A 253 12.55 10.50 -13.62
C VAL A 253 13.55 9.67 -12.83
N PRO A 254 13.67 8.35 -13.13
CA PRO A 254 14.57 7.48 -12.38
C PRO A 254 16.02 7.90 -12.59
N SER A 255 16.84 7.75 -11.55
CA SER A 255 18.29 7.95 -11.65
C SER A 255 19.04 6.80 -12.34
N ARG A 256 18.34 5.68 -12.56
CA ARG A 256 18.83 4.45 -13.18
C ARG A 256 17.93 4.06 -14.36
N GLU A 257 18.21 2.91 -14.97
CA GLU A 257 17.45 2.41 -16.12
C GLU A 257 15.94 2.20 -15.83
N PHE A 258 15.59 1.94 -14.57
CA PHE A 258 14.22 1.93 -14.06
C PHE A 258 14.20 2.30 -12.57
N TYR A 259 13.00 2.58 -12.03
CA TYR A 259 12.82 3.02 -10.64
C TYR A 259 12.94 1.84 -9.63
N ASP A 260 14.17 1.38 -9.40
CA ASP A 260 14.54 0.29 -8.48
C ASP A 260 14.55 0.72 -6.99
N TYR A 261 14.74 -0.22 -6.07
CA TYR A 261 14.79 0.05 -4.62
C TYR A 261 15.84 1.12 -4.25
N ASN A 262 17.00 1.08 -4.89
CA ASN A 262 18.08 2.03 -4.61
C ASN A 262 17.71 3.43 -5.11
N ALA A 263 17.12 3.55 -6.30
CA ALA A 263 16.63 4.79 -6.86
C ALA A 263 15.48 5.41 -6.03
N LYS A 264 14.70 4.57 -5.32
CA LYS A 264 13.60 4.96 -4.42
C LYS A 264 14.07 5.49 -3.07
N TYR A 265 15.04 4.82 -2.42
CA TYR A 265 15.33 5.07 -1.00
C TYR A 265 16.80 5.29 -0.64
N VAL A 266 17.74 4.96 -1.52
CA VAL A 266 19.19 5.00 -1.22
C VAL A 266 19.86 6.17 -1.93
N ASP A 267 19.66 6.27 -3.24
CA ASP A 267 20.45 7.17 -4.08
C ASP A 267 19.98 8.63 -3.97
N GLY A 268 18.71 8.87 -3.61
CA GLY A 268 18.15 10.23 -3.43
C GLY A 268 18.23 11.14 -4.67
N THR A 269 18.55 10.58 -5.84
CA THR A 269 18.87 11.32 -7.08
C THR A 269 17.75 11.32 -8.12
N SER A 270 16.70 10.51 -7.92
CA SER A 270 15.52 10.50 -8.77
C SER A 270 14.79 11.84 -8.67
N LYS A 271 14.39 12.40 -9.81
CA LYS A 271 13.76 13.72 -9.86
C LYS A 271 12.25 13.58 -9.91
N LEU A 272 11.56 14.28 -9.00
CA LEU A 272 10.11 14.43 -9.02
C LEU A 272 9.75 15.70 -9.79
N ILE A 273 8.92 15.57 -10.83
CA ILE A 273 8.40 16.70 -11.60
C ILE A 273 6.91 16.82 -11.29
N ILE A 274 6.53 17.84 -10.53
CA ILE A 274 5.15 18.08 -10.10
C ILE A 274 4.77 19.53 -10.42
N PRO A 275 3.73 19.79 -11.24
CA PRO A 275 3.01 18.81 -12.05
C PRO A 275 3.88 18.25 -13.20
N ALA A 276 3.55 17.04 -13.67
CA ALA A 276 4.18 16.44 -14.84
C ALA A 276 3.98 17.33 -16.08
N LYS A 277 5.00 17.40 -16.94
CA LYS A 277 4.92 18.16 -18.20
C LYS A 277 4.10 17.38 -19.23
N LEU A 278 2.79 17.57 -19.21
CA LEU A 278 1.81 16.86 -20.04
C LEU A 278 0.84 17.82 -20.72
N PRO A 279 0.34 17.51 -21.94
CA PRO A 279 -0.82 18.19 -22.50
C PRO A 279 -2.03 18.06 -21.56
N LYS A 280 -2.87 19.09 -21.49
CA LYS A 280 -4.08 19.09 -20.62
C LYS A 280 -4.99 17.88 -20.87
N LYS A 281 -5.14 17.47 -22.12
CA LYS A 281 -5.94 16.29 -22.50
C LYS A 281 -5.37 15.01 -21.88
N THR A 282 -4.06 14.78 -22.01
CA THR A 282 -3.37 13.62 -21.45
C THR A 282 -3.44 13.61 -19.92
N ALA A 283 -3.26 14.76 -19.28
CA ALA A 283 -3.39 14.84 -17.82
C ALA A 283 -4.80 14.47 -17.33
N LYS A 284 -5.85 14.94 -18.03
CA LYS A 284 -7.24 14.61 -17.72
C LYS A 284 -7.55 13.12 -17.93
N GLU A 285 -7.03 12.52 -19.00
CA GLU A 285 -7.17 11.09 -19.29
C GLU A 285 -6.51 10.22 -18.20
N ILE A 286 -5.32 10.61 -17.72
CA ILE A 286 -4.65 9.93 -16.59
C ILE A 286 -5.49 10.01 -15.31
N GLN A 287 -6.07 11.17 -15.00
CA GLN A 287 -6.94 11.34 -13.83
C GLN A 287 -8.21 10.48 -13.94
N GLU A 288 -8.85 10.44 -15.11
CA GLU A 288 -10.03 9.60 -15.36
C GLU A 288 -9.70 8.10 -15.24
N LEU A 289 -8.55 7.66 -15.75
CA LEU A 289 -8.07 6.30 -15.58
C LEU A 289 -7.70 5.98 -14.12
N ALA A 290 -7.14 6.94 -13.38
CA ALA A 290 -6.80 6.77 -11.97
C ALA A 290 -8.05 6.51 -11.13
N VAL A 291 -9.12 7.29 -11.34
CA VAL A 291 -10.43 7.05 -10.71
C VAL A 291 -10.99 5.68 -11.11
N SER A 292 -10.86 5.31 -12.38
CA SER A 292 -11.40 4.04 -12.87
C SER A 292 -10.68 2.83 -12.25
N ALA A 293 -9.34 2.86 -12.18
CA ALA A 293 -8.55 1.82 -11.50
C ALA A 293 -8.82 1.76 -10.00
N TYR A 294 -8.96 2.93 -9.35
CA TYR A 294 -9.29 3.03 -7.93
C TYR A 294 -10.63 2.35 -7.61
N LYS A 295 -11.66 2.64 -8.41
CA LYS A 295 -12.98 2.03 -8.27
C LYS A 295 -13.00 0.56 -8.64
N ALA A 296 -12.24 0.15 -9.66
CA ALA A 296 -12.20 -1.24 -10.11
C ALA A 296 -11.76 -2.23 -9.01
N ILE A 297 -10.88 -1.79 -8.10
CA ILE A 297 -10.40 -2.63 -6.98
C ILE A 297 -11.18 -2.42 -5.67
N ASP A 298 -12.27 -1.63 -5.66
CA ASP A 298 -13.03 -1.26 -4.45
C ASP A 298 -12.20 -0.49 -3.41
N CYS A 299 -11.32 0.40 -3.88
CA CYS A 299 -10.43 1.16 -3.00
C CYS A 299 -11.17 2.21 -2.17
N ALA A 300 -10.60 2.57 -1.02
CA ALA A 300 -11.16 3.57 -0.11
C ALA A 300 -10.04 4.36 0.60
N GLY A 301 -10.35 5.56 1.08
CA GLY A 301 -9.41 6.48 1.71
C GLY A 301 -8.41 7.06 0.71
N MET A 302 -7.39 6.28 0.31
CA MET A 302 -6.33 6.72 -0.59
C MET A 302 -5.76 5.62 -1.45
N ALA A 303 -5.21 6.00 -2.60
CA ALA A 303 -4.24 5.23 -3.33
C ALA A 303 -3.41 6.12 -4.24
N ARG A 304 -2.27 5.61 -4.69
CA ARG A 304 -1.53 6.19 -5.81
C ARG A 304 -1.60 5.25 -7.00
N VAL A 305 -2.03 5.76 -8.13
CA VAL A 305 -2.08 5.01 -9.39
C VAL A 305 -0.88 5.40 -10.23
N ASP A 306 -0.12 4.39 -10.63
CA ASP A 306 1.13 4.56 -11.38
C ASP A 306 0.89 4.11 -12.82
N PHE A 307 1.43 4.86 -13.78
CA PHE A 307 1.18 4.70 -15.21
C PHE A 307 2.48 4.68 -16.00
N PHE A 308 2.45 3.96 -17.11
CA PHE A 308 3.39 4.12 -18.20
C PHE A 308 2.77 4.95 -19.31
N LEU A 309 3.39 6.08 -19.64
CA LEU A 309 3.07 6.87 -20.83
C LEU A 309 4.11 6.58 -21.92
N GLU A 310 3.72 5.79 -22.92
CA GLU A 310 4.61 5.35 -24.01
C GLU A 310 5.07 6.55 -24.85
N ARG A 311 6.40 6.70 -25.04
CA ARG A 311 6.97 7.93 -25.63
C ARG A 311 6.59 8.13 -27.09
N ASN A 312 6.55 7.05 -27.86
CA ASN A 312 6.38 7.12 -29.32
C ASN A 312 4.93 7.36 -29.74
N THR A 313 3.99 6.83 -28.96
CA THR A 313 2.57 6.80 -29.32
C THR A 313 1.71 7.72 -28.43
N GLY A 314 2.17 8.00 -27.21
CA GLY A 314 1.38 8.66 -26.19
C GLY A 314 0.32 7.77 -25.54
N TYR A 315 0.32 6.45 -25.79
CA TYR A 315 -0.59 5.53 -25.11
C TYR A 315 -0.29 5.45 -23.60
N ILE A 316 -1.36 5.43 -22.81
CA ILE A 316 -1.32 5.33 -21.35
C ILE A 316 -1.66 3.90 -20.97
N TYR A 317 -0.79 3.29 -20.16
CA TYR A 317 -1.02 1.99 -19.53
C TYR A 317 -0.99 2.17 -18.02
N ILE A 318 -1.94 1.55 -17.32
CA ILE A 318 -1.94 1.44 -15.87
C ILE A 318 -0.90 0.39 -15.50
N ASN A 319 0.06 0.76 -14.65
CA ASN A 319 1.09 -0.15 -14.15
C ASN A 319 0.62 -0.80 -12.84
N GLU A 320 0.27 0.01 -11.84
CA GLU A 320 -0.16 -0.49 -10.53
C GLU A 320 -0.97 0.52 -9.72
N VAL A 321 -1.66 0.04 -8.70
CA VAL A 321 -2.34 0.84 -7.67
C VAL A 321 -1.69 0.52 -6.32
N ASN A 322 -1.06 1.53 -5.71
CA ASN A 322 -0.45 1.44 -4.39
C ASN A 322 -1.47 1.91 -3.32
N THR A 323 -1.95 0.99 -2.47
CA THR A 323 -3.02 1.28 -1.50
C THR A 323 -2.52 1.96 -0.22
N ILE A 324 -1.25 1.79 0.14
CA ILE A 324 -0.57 2.59 1.19
C ILE A 324 0.71 3.16 0.57
N PRO A 325 0.59 4.19 -0.30
CA PRO A 325 1.74 4.77 -0.96
C PRO A 325 2.69 5.40 0.07
N GLY A 326 3.94 5.62 -0.33
CA GLY A 326 4.90 6.35 0.50
C GLY A 326 4.30 7.64 1.04
N PHE A 327 4.35 7.83 2.36
CA PHE A 327 3.58 8.85 3.06
C PHE A 327 4.45 9.81 3.89
N THR A 328 5.72 9.97 3.50
CA THR A 328 6.61 10.97 4.09
C THR A 328 6.30 12.37 3.55
N SER A 329 6.81 13.42 4.19
CA SER A 329 6.65 14.81 3.71
C SER A 329 7.30 15.09 2.34
N ILE A 330 8.15 14.19 1.83
CA ILE A 330 8.78 14.29 0.52
C ILE A 330 8.29 13.23 -0.48
N SER A 331 7.38 12.35 -0.06
CA SER A 331 6.84 11.31 -0.92
C SER A 331 5.88 11.89 -1.97
N MET A 332 5.75 11.20 -3.11
CA MET A 332 4.90 11.66 -4.21
C MET A 332 3.46 11.89 -3.75
N TYR A 333 2.85 10.94 -3.03
CA TYR A 333 1.42 11.02 -2.72
C TYR A 333 1.02 12.32 -1.99
N PRO A 334 1.67 12.70 -0.86
CA PRO A 334 1.42 14.00 -0.22
C PRO A 334 1.82 15.21 -1.08
N LYS A 335 2.90 15.13 -1.85
CA LYS A 335 3.37 16.25 -2.69
C LYS A 335 2.42 16.58 -3.84
N LEU A 336 1.80 15.57 -4.45
CA LEU A 336 0.80 15.80 -5.49
C LEU A 336 -0.43 16.52 -4.93
N TRP A 337 -0.88 16.15 -3.72
CA TRP A 337 -1.98 16.83 -3.04
C TRP A 337 -1.65 18.24 -2.61
N GLU A 338 -0.42 18.49 -2.11
CA GLU A 338 0.04 19.83 -1.76
C GLU A 338 -0.02 20.78 -2.96
N VAL A 339 0.47 20.35 -4.13
CA VAL A 339 0.37 21.13 -5.38
C VAL A 339 -1.06 21.23 -5.89
N SER A 340 -1.92 20.28 -5.55
CA SER A 340 -3.36 20.30 -5.87
C SER A 340 -4.19 21.10 -4.86
N GLY A 341 -3.55 21.76 -3.89
CA GLY A 341 -4.20 22.68 -2.95
C GLY A 341 -4.64 22.04 -1.62
N ILE A 342 -4.25 20.80 -1.31
CA ILE A 342 -4.49 20.15 -0.01
C ILE A 342 -3.16 20.00 0.74
N PRO A 343 -2.87 20.87 1.73
CA PRO A 343 -1.66 20.76 2.54
C PRO A 343 -1.59 19.45 3.33
N TYR A 344 -0.38 19.00 3.65
CA TYR A 344 -0.16 17.71 4.31
C TYR A 344 -0.93 17.50 5.64
N PRO A 345 -1.03 18.48 6.57
CA PRO A 345 -1.86 18.34 7.77
C PRO A 345 -3.35 18.15 7.44
N GLU A 346 -3.86 18.86 6.42
CA GLU A 346 -5.25 18.74 5.98
C GLU A 346 -5.50 17.38 5.32
N LEU A 347 -4.54 16.88 4.53
CA LEU A 347 -4.60 15.55 3.94
C LEU A 347 -4.72 14.45 5.00
N VAL A 348 -3.88 14.50 6.04
CA VAL A 348 -3.96 13.56 7.17
C VAL A 348 -5.32 13.63 7.86
N LYS A 349 -5.84 14.84 8.10
CA LYS A 349 -7.17 15.03 8.69
C LYS A 349 -8.27 14.44 7.81
N LYS A 350 -8.29 14.76 6.51
CA LYS A 350 -9.28 14.24 5.54
C LYS A 350 -9.29 12.72 5.51
N LEU A 351 -8.11 12.08 5.54
CA LEU A 351 -8.01 10.62 5.57
C LEU A 351 -8.59 9.99 6.84
N ILE A 352 -8.41 10.64 7.99
CA ILE A 352 -9.04 10.21 9.24
C ILE A 352 -10.55 10.40 9.18
N ASP A 353 -11.03 11.51 8.61
CA ASP A 353 -12.46 11.77 8.43
C ASP A 353 -13.11 10.71 7.51
N LEU A 354 -12.46 10.37 6.38
CA LEU A 354 -12.90 9.31 5.45
C LEU A 354 -12.96 7.92 6.12
N ALA A 355 -12.05 7.64 7.05
CA ALA A 355 -12.05 6.39 7.82
C ALA A 355 -13.29 6.27 8.73
N PHE A 356 -13.68 7.38 9.36
CA PHE A 356 -14.91 7.44 10.15
C PHE A 356 -16.15 7.30 9.28
N GLU A 357 -16.22 8.05 8.18
CA GLU A 357 -17.33 8.02 7.23
C GLU A 357 -17.60 6.59 6.72
N ARG A 358 -16.56 5.92 6.22
CA ARG A 358 -16.68 4.52 5.74
C ARG A 358 -17.11 3.56 6.83
N PHE A 359 -16.60 3.73 8.05
CA PHE A 359 -16.98 2.87 9.17
C PHE A 359 -18.44 3.08 9.59
N GLU A 360 -18.91 4.33 9.62
CA GLU A 360 -20.30 4.68 9.91
C GLU A 360 -21.25 4.14 8.85
N ASP A 361 -20.92 4.25 7.56
CA ASP A 361 -21.71 3.68 6.49
C ASP A 361 -21.82 2.14 6.63
N LYS A 362 -20.69 1.47 6.83
CA LYS A 362 -20.67 0.01 7.05
C LYS A 362 -21.50 -0.40 8.28
N ALA A 363 -21.51 0.41 9.34
CA ALA A 363 -22.29 0.13 10.54
C ALA A 363 -23.82 0.20 10.30
N ASN A 364 -24.27 0.88 9.24
CA ASN A 364 -25.68 0.90 8.82
C ASN A 364 -26.13 -0.40 8.14
N CYS A 365 -25.19 -1.26 7.71
CA CYS A 365 -25.52 -2.54 7.09
C CYS A 365 -26.09 -3.54 8.11
N LYS A 366 -27.15 -4.25 7.73
CA LYS A 366 -27.70 -5.33 8.55
C LYS A 366 -26.75 -6.53 8.54
N THR A 367 -26.37 -6.99 9.73
CA THR A 367 -25.57 -8.21 9.92
C THR A 367 -26.40 -9.43 10.30
N THR A 368 -27.70 -9.23 10.57
CA THR A 368 -28.66 -10.28 10.87
C THR A 368 -29.82 -10.25 9.87
N TYR A 369 -30.27 -11.42 9.44
CA TYR A 369 -31.41 -11.58 8.54
C TYR A 369 -32.44 -12.50 9.19
N THR A 370 -33.67 -12.03 9.29
CA THR A 370 -34.83 -12.85 9.68
C THR A 370 -35.68 -13.05 8.44
N PRO A 371 -35.79 -14.28 7.91
CA PRO A 371 -36.63 -14.56 6.75
C PRO A 371 -38.10 -14.19 7.04
N PRO A 372 -38.85 -13.67 6.05
CA PRO A 372 -40.30 -13.53 6.18
C PRO A 372 -40.94 -14.88 6.53
N GLY A 373 -41.89 -14.90 7.48
CA GLY A 373 -42.64 -16.10 7.83
C GLY A 373 -43.38 -16.67 6.62
N LYS A 374 -43.37 -17.99 6.47
CA LYS A 374 -44.07 -18.71 5.40
C LYS A 374 -45.59 -18.58 5.50
#